data_AF-A0A846EK86-F1
#
_entry.id   AF-A0A846EK86-F1
#
_cell.length_a   1.000
_cell.length_b   1.000
_cell.length_c   1.000
_cell.angle_alpha   90.00
_cell.angle_beta   90.00
_cell.angle_gamma   90.00
#
_symmetry.space_group_name_H-M   'P 1'
#
loop_
_entity.id
_entity.type
_entity.pdbx_description
1 polymer ?
#
loop_
_entity_poly.entity_id
_entity_poly.type
_entity_poly.pdbx_seq_one_letter_code
_entity_poly.pdbx_strand_id
1 'polypeptide(L)'
;MNIKLDQHTPDSLASLFVLLMEEGITPNQILSGIICLANDTKELEGTIVSADCINFLLATIPVDNSAPGVTDFVISLNREGVTTLMLFDALGFACYVIGLFDNASLIRLTYQRLQADKIISQMLRD
;
A
#
# COMPACT_ATOMS: atom_id res chain seq x y z
N MET A 1 -17.69 -3.63 3.27
CA MET A 1 -16.98 -2.48 3.87
C MET A 1 -17.06 -1.31 2.91
N ASN A 2 -17.30 -0.08 3.37
CA ASN A 2 -17.24 1.12 2.52
C ASN A 2 -15.84 1.73 2.67
N ILE A 3 -15.02 1.66 1.62
CA ILE A 3 -13.64 2.16 1.65
C ILE A 3 -13.62 3.59 1.09
N LYS A 4 -12.98 4.49 1.81
CA LYS A 4 -12.71 5.87 1.39
C LYS A 4 -11.22 6.14 1.52
N LEU A 5 -10.70 6.95 0.61
CA LEU A 5 -9.34 7.47 0.71
C LEU A 5 -9.19 8.33 1.96
N ASP A 6 -8.03 8.24 2.57
CA ASP A 6 -7.57 9.14 3.60
C ASP A 6 -7.37 10.55 3.02
N GLN A 7 -7.63 11.57 3.83
CA GLN A 7 -7.52 12.98 3.40
C GLN A 7 -6.10 13.38 2.97
N HIS A 8 -5.09 12.60 3.36
CA HIS A 8 -3.70 12.84 2.99
C HIS A 8 -3.26 12.05 1.74
N THR A 9 -4.10 11.14 1.24
CA THR A 9 -3.79 10.35 0.03
C THR A 9 -4.32 11.09 -1.20
N PRO A 10 -3.48 11.39 -2.21
CA PRO A 10 -3.95 12.04 -3.44
C PRO A 10 -4.92 11.16 -4.23
N ASP A 11 -6.08 11.70 -4.61
CA ASP A 11 -7.06 11.00 -5.46
C ASP A 11 -6.48 10.53 -6.81
N SER A 12 -5.49 11.26 -7.32
CA SER A 12 -4.77 10.92 -8.55
C SER A 12 -4.01 9.59 -8.44
N LEU A 13 -3.51 9.24 -7.25
CA LEU A 13 -2.78 8.00 -7.02
C LEU A 13 -3.72 6.79 -7.09
N ALA A 14 -4.91 6.91 -6.51
CA ALA A 14 -5.93 5.87 -6.60
C ALA A 14 -6.45 5.72 -8.05
N SER A 15 -6.68 6.84 -8.73
CA SER A 15 -7.10 6.85 -10.14
C SER A 15 -6.06 6.18 -11.04
N LEU A 16 -4.77 6.45 -10.81
CA LEU A 16 -3.66 5.81 -11.49
C LEU A 16 -3.64 4.30 -11.27
N PHE A 17 -3.84 3.81 -10.04
CA PHE A 17 -3.91 2.37 -9.78
C PHE A 17 -5.14 1.70 -10.40
N VAL A 18 -6.30 2.38 -10.44
CA VAL A 18 -7.46 1.90 -11.20
C VAL A 18 -7.08 1.72 -12.67
N LEU A 19 -6.48 2.73 -13.30
CA LEU A 19 -6.05 2.65 -14.70
C LEU A 19 -5.06 1.51 -14.95
N LEU A 20 -4.05 1.34 -14.09
CA LEU A 20 -3.10 0.22 -14.23
C LEU A 20 -3.81 -1.13 -14.16
N MET A 21 -4.81 -1.27 -13.29
CA MET A 21 -5.56 -2.51 -13.15
C MET A 21 -6.53 -2.78 -14.30
N GLU A 22 -7.11 -1.73 -14.89
CA GLU A 22 -7.90 -1.83 -16.13
C GLU A 22 -7.03 -2.29 -17.31
N GLU A 23 -5.76 -1.90 -17.34
CA GLU A 23 -4.77 -2.35 -18.32
C GLU A 23 -4.14 -3.72 -18.00
N GLY A 24 -4.62 -4.40 -16.97
CA GLY A 24 -4.25 -5.79 -16.65
C GLY A 24 -3.11 -5.96 -15.63
N ILE A 25 -2.64 -4.87 -15.01
CA ILE A 25 -1.71 -4.98 -13.87
C ILE A 25 -2.49 -5.45 -12.64
N THR A 26 -2.00 -6.47 -11.95
CA THR A 26 -2.70 -6.98 -10.76
C THR A 26 -2.37 -6.17 -9.51
N PRO A 27 -3.25 -6.14 -8.49
CA PRO A 27 -2.92 -5.55 -7.20
C PRO A 27 -1.65 -6.13 -6.59
N ASN A 28 -1.37 -7.40 -6.83
CA ASN A 28 -0.21 -8.10 -6.29
C ASN A 28 1.11 -7.62 -6.92
N GLN A 29 1.07 -7.23 -8.20
CA GLN A 29 2.20 -6.61 -8.90
C GLN A 29 2.47 -5.19 -8.36
N ILE A 30 1.42 -4.41 -8.11
CA ILE A 30 1.56 -3.09 -7.48
C ILE A 30 2.09 -3.23 -6.04
N LEU A 31 1.53 -4.19 -5.29
CA LEU A 31 1.93 -4.49 -3.91
C LEU A 31 3.41 -4.85 -3.79
N SER A 32 3.98 -5.55 -4.77
CA SER A 32 5.44 -5.80 -4.85
C SER A 32 6.23 -4.50 -4.71
N GLY A 33 5.89 -3.50 -5.54
CA GLY A 33 6.51 -2.17 -5.51
C GLY A 33 6.37 -1.46 -4.17
N ILE A 34 5.19 -1.54 -3.55
CA ILE A 34 4.93 -0.91 -2.24
C ILE A 34 5.84 -1.53 -1.16
N ILE A 35 5.98 -2.86 -1.18
CA ILE A 35 6.79 -3.59 -0.19
C ILE A 35 8.29 -3.34 -0.41
N CYS A 36 8.75 -3.33 -1.65
CA CYS A 36 10.11 -2.91 -1.97
C CYS A 36 10.39 -1.49 -1.47
N LEU A 37 9.49 -0.54 -1.74
CA LEU A 37 9.64 0.82 -1.27
C LEU A 37 9.69 0.91 0.26
N ALA A 38 8.81 0.19 0.95
CA ALA A 38 8.77 0.16 2.42
C ALA A 38 10.10 -0.32 3.03
N ASN A 39 10.70 -1.34 2.41
CA ASN A 39 12.00 -1.88 2.83
C ASN A 39 13.15 -0.93 2.52
N ASP A 40 13.16 -0.31 1.32
CA ASP A 40 14.24 0.58 0.88
C ASP A 40 14.28 1.89 1.67
N THR A 41 13.12 2.46 1.93
CA THR A 41 12.99 3.75 2.64
C THR A 41 13.09 3.61 4.14
N LYS A 42 12.95 2.38 4.66
CA LYS A 42 12.87 2.11 6.10
C LYS A 42 11.76 2.92 6.79
N GLU A 43 10.74 3.35 6.04
CA GLU A 43 9.62 4.15 6.56
C GLU A 43 8.88 3.46 7.70
N LEU A 44 8.97 2.13 7.75
CA LEU A 44 8.34 1.28 8.75
C LEU A 44 9.35 0.73 9.79
N GLU A 45 10.65 1.08 9.70
CA GLU A 45 11.63 0.66 10.71
C GLU A 45 11.35 1.34 12.07
N GLY A 46 11.31 0.54 13.14
CA GLY A 46 10.99 0.99 14.50
C GLY A 46 9.54 0.76 14.91
N THR A 47 8.68 0.26 14.00
CA THR A 47 7.33 -0.21 14.33
C THR A 47 7.31 -1.73 14.39
N ILE A 48 7.49 -2.31 15.59
CA ILE A 48 7.58 -3.77 15.80
C ILE A 48 6.40 -4.53 15.16
N VAL A 49 5.23 -3.90 15.13
CA VAL A 49 3.97 -4.48 14.64
C VAL A 49 3.82 -4.39 13.11
N SER A 50 4.50 -3.46 12.45
CA SER A 50 4.35 -3.24 11.00
C SER A 50 4.96 -4.36 10.15
N ALA A 51 6.07 -4.94 10.60
CA ALA A 51 6.69 -6.08 9.93
C ALA A 51 5.75 -7.29 9.93
N ASP A 52 5.11 -7.58 11.06
CA ASP A 52 4.14 -8.67 11.19
C ASP A 52 2.91 -8.45 10.31
N CYS A 53 2.46 -7.21 10.17
CA CYS A 53 1.29 -6.86 9.36
C CYS A 53 1.57 -7.00 7.86
N ILE A 54 2.76 -6.60 7.41
CA ILE A 54 3.20 -6.83 6.03
C ILE A 54 3.39 -8.33 5.79
N ASN A 55 4.02 -9.05 6.73
CA ASN A 55 4.19 -10.50 6.62
C ASN A 55 2.85 -11.25 6.55
N PHE A 56 1.85 -10.82 7.32
CA PHE A 56 0.49 -11.37 7.25
C PHE A 56 -0.17 -11.10 5.90
N LEU A 57 -0.03 -9.87 5.38
CA LEU A 57 -0.51 -9.53 4.04
C LEU A 57 0.16 -10.40 2.98
N LEU A 58 1.48 -10.57 3.05
CA LEU A 58 2.29 -11.39 2.14
C LEU A 58 1.90 -12.88 2.18
N ALA A 59 1.53 -13.40 3.34
CA ALA A 59 1.05 -14.77 3.49
C ALA A 59 -0.34 -14.99 2.87
N THR A 60 -1.14 -13.92 2.77
CA THR A 60 -2.54 -13.98 2.29
C THR A 60 -2.66 -13.59 0.81
N ILE A 61 -1.83 -12.64 0.36
CA ILE A 61 -1.76 -12.13 -1.00
C ILE A 61 -0.34 -12.39 -1.51
N PRO A 62 -0.12 -13.42 -2.35
CA PRO A 62 1.22 -13.72 -2.84
C PRO A 62 1.72 -12.57 -3.72
N VAL A 63 2.92 -12.09 -3.43
CA VAL A 63 3.56 -11.05 -4.23
C VAL A 63 3.88 -11.58 -5.62
N ASP A 64 3.58 -10.76 -6.62
CA ASP A 64 3.89 -11.03 -8.01
C ASP A 64 5.00 -10.08 -8.50
N ASN A 65 6.18 -10.64 -8.74
CA ASN A 65 7.35 -9.90 -9.22
C ASN A 65 7.51 -9.97 -10.75
N SER A 66 6.50 -10.43 -11.49
CA SER A 66 6.57 -10.60 -12.95
C SER A 66 6.58 -9.28 -13.74
N ALA A 67 6.25 -8.15 -13.11
CA ALA A 67 6.19 -6.84 -13.74
C ALA A 67 7.20 -5.84 -13.10
N PRO A 68 8.51 -5.99 -13.34
CA PRO A 68 9.53 -5.15 -12.69
C PRO A 68 9.38 -3.65 -13.01
N GLY A 69 8.86 -3.30 -14.19
CA GLY A 69 8.58 -1.90 -14.52
C GLY A 69 7.50 -1.26 -13.63
N VAL A 70 6.53 -2.04 -13.12
CA VAL A 70 5.53 -1.56 -12.16
C VAL A 70 6.19 -1.35 -10.79
N THR A 71 7.06 -2.26 -10.37
CA THR A 71 7.85 -2.12 -9.15
C THR A 71 8.69 -0.84 -9.18
N ASP A 72 9.47 -0.63 -10.25
CA ASP A 72 10.31 0.57 -10.43
C ASP A 72 9.47 1.85 -10.44
N PHE A 73 8.32 1.81 -11.12
CA PHE A 73 7.38 2.92 -11.15
C PHE A 73 6.87 3.27 -9.74
N VAL A 74 6.39 2.29 -8.98
CA VAL A 74 5.90 2.52 -7.60
C VAL A 74 7.01 3.07 -6.71
N ILE A 75 8.23 2.54 -6.81
CA ILE A 75 9.38 3.05 -6.05
C ILE A 75 9.67 4.52 -6.42
N SER A 76 9.53 4.88 -7.70
CA SER A 76 9.79 6.24 -8.16
C SER A 76 8.84 7.29 -7.55
N LEU A 77 7.62 6.90 -7.17
CA LEU A 77 6.62 7.80 -6.57
C LEU A 77 7.08 8.40 -5.24
N ASN A 78 7.98 7.74 -4.52
CA ASN A 78 8.57 8.30 -3.30
C ASN A 78 9.38 9.58 -3.56
N ARG A 79 9.96 9.73 -4.76
CA ARG A 79 10.65 10.98 -5.16
C ARG A 79 9.67 12.15 -5.30
N GLU A 80 8.38 11.86 -5.47
CA GLU A 80 7.30 12.84 -5.49
C GLU A 80 6.63 13.03 -4.12
N GLY A 81 7.19 12.44 -3.06
CA GLY A 81 6.68 12.56 -1.69
C GLY A 81 5.54 11.60 -1.35
N VAL A 82 5.28 10.59 -2.20
CA VAL A 82 4.27 9.56 -1.92
C VAL A 82 4.85 8.53 -0.95
N THR A 83 4.21 8.39 0.20
CA THR A 83 4.64 7.44 1.26
C THR A 83 4.04 6.05 1.07
N THR A 84 4.64 5.04 1.71
CA THR A 84 4.14 3.67 1.75
C THR A 84 2.67 3.59 2.22
N LEU A 85 2.29 4.40 3.21
CA LEU A 85 0.92 4.46 3.72
C LEU A 85 -0.08 4.96 2.68
N MET A 86 0.28 6.01 1.94
CA MET A 86 -0.56 6.54 0.86
C MET A 86 -0.76 5.50 -0.25
N LEU A 87 0.28 4.73 -0.56
CA LEU A 87 0.21 3.67 -1.57
C LEU A 87 -0.72 2.52 -1.13
N PHE A 88 -0.64 2.08 0.13
CA PHE A 88 -1.56 1.07 0.67
C PHE A 88 -3.00 1.56 0.66
N ASP A 89 -3.25 2.80 1.07
CA ASP A 89 -4.58 3.39 1.07
C ASP A 89 -5.16 3.48 -0.35
N ALA A 90 -4.37 4.04 -1.28
CA ALA A 90 -4.75 4.18 -2.67
C ALA A 90 -5.03 2.83 -3.34
N LEU A 91 -4.19 1.82 -3.12
CA LEU A 91 -4.37 0.49 -3.69
C LEU A 91 -5.61 -0.21 -3.14
N GLY A 92 -5.85 -0.09 -1.83
CA GLY A 92 -7.05 -0.64 -1.19
C GLY A 92 -8.33 -0.02 -1.72
N PHE A 93 -8.34 1.31 -1.90
CA PHE A 93 -9.46 2.01 -2.52
C PHE A 93 -9.64 1.63 -3.98
N ALA A 94 -8.56 1.59 -4.76
CA ALA A 94 -8.63 1.23 -6.17
C ALA A 94 -9.19 -0.19 -6.37
N CYS A 95 -8.75 -1.16 -5.56
CA CYS A 95 -9.29 -2.52 -5.55
C CYS A 95 -10.80 -2.54 -5.24
N TYR A 96 -11.26 -1.68 -4.32
CA TYR A 96 -12.68 -1.56 -4.00
C TYR A 96 -13.49 -1.02 -5.18
N VAL A 97 -12.98 0.01 -5.86
CA VAL A 97 -13.64 0.63 -7.03
C VAL A 97 -13.82 -0.37 -8.17
N ILE A 98 -12.81 -1.19 -8.45
CA ILE A 98 -12.87 -2.18 -9.54
C ILE A 98 -13.50 -3.53 -9.13
N GLY A 99 -14.00 -3.65 -7.90
CA GLY A 99 -14.73 -4.84 -7.43
C GLY A 99 -13.87 -5.98 -6.87
N LEU A 100 -12.57 -5.79 -6.66
CA LEU A 100 -11.67 -6.76 -6.01
C LEU A 100 -11.78 -6.66 -4.48
N PHE A 101 -12.95 -7.01 -3.94
CA PHE A 101 -13.30 -6.73 -2.54
C PHE A 101 -12.43 -7.44 -1.50
N ASP A 102 -11.96 -8.65 -1.78
CA ASP A 102 -11.09 -9.39 -0.84
C ASP A 102 -9.72 -8.70 -0.72
N ASN A 103 -9.10 -8.37 -1.85
CA ASN A 103 -7.85 -7.60 -1.88
C ASN A 103 -8.04 -6.24 -1.23
N ALA A 104 -9.13 -5.53 -1.56
CA ALA A 104 -9.46 -4.24 -0.97
C ALA A 104 -9.56 -4.33 0.55
N SER A 105 -10.18 -5.40 1.07
CA SER A 105 -10.37 -5.60 2.51
C SER A 105 -9.07 -5.88 3.23
N LEU A 106 -8.26 -6.80 2.71
CA LEU A 106 -6.96 -7.14 3.29
C LEU A 106 -6.02 -5.94 3.28
N ILE A 107 -5.90 -5.25 2.14
CA ILE A 107 -5.03 -4.09 1.98
C ILE A 107 -5.47 -2.94 2.91
N ARG A 108 -6.79 -2.71 3.04
CA ARG A 108 -7.30 -1.68 3.94
C ARG A 108 -7.04 -2.00 5.41
N LEU A 109 -7.18 -3.26 5.83
CA LEU A 109 -6.85 -3.67 7.19
C LEU A 109 -5.36 -3.46 7.48
N THR A 110 -4.49 -3.80 6.52
CA THR A 110 -3.05 -3.52 6.62
C THR A 110 -2.79 -2.01 6.74
N TYR A 111 -3.38 -1.18 5.88
CA TYR A 111 -3.28 0.28 5.96
C TYR A 111 -3.66 0.82 7.34
N GLN A 112 -4.84 0.45 7.84
CA GLN A 112 -5.35 0.95 9.12
C GLN A 112 -4.44 0.56 10.28
N ARG A 113 -3.86 -0.63 10.23
CA ARG A 113 -2.94 -1.09 11.26
C ARG A 113 -1.61 -0.34 11.21
N LEU A 114 -1.02 -0.17 10.03
CA LEU A 114 0.19 0.62 9.84
C LEU A 114 -0.01 2.09 10.25
N GLN A 115 -1.17 2.67 9.95
CA GLN A 115 -1.54 4.02 10.37
C GLN A 115 -1.58 4.14 11.90
N ALA A 116 -2.21 3.18 12.59
CA ALA A 116 -2.26 3.15 14.05
C ALA A 116 -0.87 3.02 14.68
N ASP A 117 -0.01 2.16 14.12
CA ASP A 117 1.36 1.95 14.62
C ASP A 117 2.23 3.21 14.45
N LYS A 118 2.04 3.96 13.36
CA LYS A 118 2.69 5.26 13.14
C LYS A 118 2.29 6.28 14.21
N ILE A 119 1.00 6.37 14.53
CA ILE A 119 0.49 7.28 15.57
C ILE A 119 1.06 6.91 16.94
N ILE A 120 1.03 5.63 17.31
CA ILE A 120 1.58 5.15 18.59
C ILE A 120 3.08 5.47 18.70
N SER A 121 3.83 5.22 17.62
CA SER A 121 5.27 5.50 17.60
C SER A 121 5.61 6.97 17.72
N GLN A 122 4.76 7.87 17.19
CA GLN A 122 4.88 9.31 17.40
C GLN A 122 4.61 9.68 18.86
N MET A 123 3.52 9.17 19.45
CA MET A 123 3.17 9.42 20.85
C MET A 123 4.23 8.93 21.86
N LEU A 124 4.97 7.86 21.55
CA LEU A 124 6.03 7.34 22.42
C LEU A 124 7.36 8.08 22.30
N ARG A 125 7.53 8.89 21.24
CA ARG A 125 8.74 9.72 21.04
C ARG A 125 8.59 11.13 21.62
N ASP A 126 7.36 11.56 21.90
CA ASP A 126 7.00 12.79 22.62
C ASP A 126 6.98 12.57 24.14
#